data_AF-A0A7C6YD38-F1
#
_entry.id   AF-A0A7C6YD38-F1
#
_cell.length_a   1.000
_cell.length_b   1.000
_cell.length_c   1.000
_cell.angle_alpha   90.00
_cell.angle_beta   90.00
_cell.angle_gamma   90.00
#
_symmetry.space_group_name_H-M   'P 1'
#
loop_
_entity.id
_entity.type
_entity.pdbx_description
1 polymer ?
#
loop_
_entity_poly.entity_id
_entity_poly.type
_entity_poly.pdbx_seq_one_letter_code
_entity_poly.pdbx_strand_id
1 'polypeptide(L)' 'MSDEQTPVSELGYEQARDELVEVVRLLEAGGQDLDSSLALWERGEELAARCTE' A
#
# COMPACT_ATOMS: atom_id res chain seq x y z
N MET A 1 12.59 -9.87 -10.58
CA MET A 1 11.88 -10.85 -9.74
C MET A 1 10.50 -10.25 -9.58
N SER A 2 9.49 -10.89 -10.17
CA SER A 2 8.16 -10.32 -10.38
C SER A 2 7.51 -9.96 -9.04
N ASP A 3 7.24 -8.68 -8.82
CA ASP A 3 6.37 -8.18 -7.76
C ASP A 3 4.93 -8.58 -8.09
N GLU A 4 4.58 -9.82 -7.79
CA GLU A 4 3.21 -10.29 -7.82
C GLU A 4 2.57 -9.95 -6.47
N GLN A 5 2.46 -8.65 -6.21
CA GLN A 5 1.66 -8.16 -5.09
C GLN A 5 0.20 -8.49 -5.40
N THR A 6 -0.47 -9.16 -4.45
CA THR A 6 -1.90 -9.48 -4.56
C THR A 6 -2.68 -8.19 -4.89
N PRO A 7 -3.53 -8.19 -5.93
CA PRO A 7 -4.36 -7.04 -6.25
C PRO A 7 -5.16 -6.61 -5.01
N VAL A 8 -5.26 -5.31 -4.72
CA VAL A 8 -6.00 -4.82 -3.54
C VAL A 8 -7.45 -5.29 -3.53
N SER A 9 -8.05 -5.44 -4.71
CA SER A 9 -9.41 -5.96 -4.90
C SER A 9 -9.61 -7.39 -4.36
N GLU A 10 -8.54 -8.17 -4.22
CA GLU A 10 -8.58 -9.54 -3.70
C GLU A 10 -8.31 -9.62 -2.20
N LEU A 11 -7.93 -8.52 -1.55
CA LEU A 11 -7.66 -8.48 -0.11
C LEU A 11 -8.95 -8.41 0.70
N GLY A 12 -8.96 -9.07 1.86
CA GLY A 12 -9.95 -8.81 2.92
C GLY A 12 -9.68 -7.49 3.65
N TYR A 13 -10.69 -6.96 4.36
CA TYR A 13 -10.57 -5.68 5.09
C TYR A 13 -9.37 -5.64 6.03
N GLU A 14 -9.18 -6.69 6.84
CA GLU A 14 -8.07 -6.71 7.82
C GLU A 14 -6.70 -6.75 7.14
N GLN A 15 -6.58 -7.50 6.03
CA GLN A 15 -5.34 -7.57 5.25
C GLN A 15 -5.04 -6.22 4.58
N ALA A 16 -6.04 -5.59 3.97
CA ALA A 16 -5.89 -4.27 3.37
C ALA A 16 -5.51 -3.21 4.41
N ARG A 17 -6.11 -3.24 5.60
CA ARG A 17 -5.77 -2.34 6.71
C ARG A 17 -4.34 -2.55 7.19
N ASP A 18 -3.92 -3.79 7.40
CA ASP A 18 -2.58 -4.08 7.91
C ASP A 18 -1.51 -3.68 6.89
N GLU A 19 -1.75 -3.92 5.60
CA GLU A 19 -0.87 -3.46 4.53
C GLU A 19 -0.82 -1.92 4.44
N LEU A 20 -1.96 -1.24 4.58
CA LEU A 20 -2.04 0.22 4.59
C LEU A 20 -1.19 0.81 5.73
N VAL A 21 -1.21 0.19 6.91
CA VAL A 21 -0.37 0.61 8.04
C VAL A 21 1.12 0.49 7.69
N GLU A 22 1.55 -0.58 7.02
CA GLU A 22 2.95 -0.74 6.60
C GLU A 22 3.35 0.28 5.52
N VAL A 23 2.48 0.54 4.54
CA VAL A 23 2.69 1.58 3.52
C VAL A 23 2.90 2.95 4.17
N VAL A 24 2.04 3.33 5.11
CA VAL A 24 2.17 4.62 5.84
C VAL A 24 3.47 4.66 6.62
N ARG A 25 3.85 3.59 7.33
CA ARG A 25 5.12 3.52 8.06
C ARG A 25 6.33 3.71 7.15
N LEU A 26 6.32 3.11 5.97
CA LEU A 26 7.42 3.23 5.01
C LEU A 26 7.52 4.66 4.44
N LEU A 27 6.38 5.28 4.15
CA LEU A 27 6.32 6.68 3.71
C LEU A 27 6.82 7.64 4.80
N GLU A 28 6.42 7.43 6.05
CA GLU A 28 6.85 8.24 7.20
C GLU A 28 8.34 8.09 7.53
N ALA A 29 8.90 6.89 7.36
CA ALA A 29 10.32 6.65 7.54
C ALA A 29 11.18 7.42 6.53
N GLY A 30 10.66 7.64 5.32
CA GLY A 30 11.39 8.27 4.22
C GLY A 30 12.60 7.43 3.77
N GLY A 31 13.58 8.07 3.14
CA GLY A 31 14.83 7.42 2.69
C GLY A 31 14.76 6.64 1.38
N GLN A 32 13.58 6.64 0.75
CA GLN A 32 13.31 6.10 -0.58
C GLN A 32 13.33 7.21 -1.63
N ASP A 33 13.55 6.83 -2.89
CA ASP A 33 13.47 7.78 -4.00
C ASP A 33 12.02 8.18 -4.31
N LEU A 34 11.87 9.18 -5.18
CA LEU A 34 10.56 9.72 -5.54
C LEU A 34 9.67 8.66 -6.17
N ASP A 35 10.19 7.86 -7.09
CA ASP A 35 9.41 6.87 -7.83
C ASP A 35 8.87 5.78 -6.89
N SER A 36 9.71 5.32 -5.96
CA SER A 36 9.31 4.36 -4.92
C SER A 36 8.27 4.96 -3.97
N SER A 37 8.44 6.23 -3.59
CA SER A 37 7.48 6.94 -2.72
C SER A 37 6.13 7.11 -3.41
N LEU A 38 6.12 7.39 -4.72
CA LEU A 38 4.90 7.49 -5.52
C LEU A 38 4.20 6.14 -5.64
N ALA A 39 4.95 5.05 -5.88
CA ALA A 39 4.38 3.71 -5.93
C ALA A 39 3.73 3.28 -4.60
N LEU A 40 4.37 3.59 -3.46
CA LEU A 40 3.78 3.37 -2.14
C LEU A 40 2.54 4.22 -1.92
N TRP A 41 2.55 5.48 -2.34
CA TRP A 41 1.39 6.35 -2.21
C TRP A 41 0.19 5.82 -3.02
N GLU A 42 0.39 5.45 -4.29
CA GLU A 42 -0.67 4.89 -5.14
C GLU A 42 -1.26 3.61 -4.53
N ARG A 43 -0.40 2.71 -4.04
CA ARG A 43 -0.83 1.50 -3.33
C ARG A 43 -1.62 1.83 -2.05
N GLY A 44 -1.18 2.84 -1.30
CA GLY A 44 -1.87 3.33 -0.10
C GLY A 44 -3.28 3.85 -0.40
N GLU A 45 -3.47 4.59 -1.49
CA GLU A 45 -4.78 5.07 -1.92
C GLU A 45 -5.74 3.91 -2.27
N GLU A 46 -5.25 2.89 -3.00
CA GLU A 46 -6.04 1.70 -3.31
C GLU A 46 -6.47 0.95 -2.05
N LEU A 47 -5.54 0.74 -1.11
CA LEU A 47 -5.80 0.07 0.18
C LEU A 47 -6.81 0.85 1.02
N ALA A 48 -6.68 2.18 1.08
CA ALA A 48 -7.61 3.04 1.80
C ALA A 48 -9.03 2.96 1.21
N ALA A 49 -9.15 3.00 -0.12
CA ALA A 49 -10.43 2.84 -0.80
C ALA A 49 -11.09 1.49 -0.43
N ARG A 50 -10.32 0.40 -0.48
CA ARG A 50 -10.77 -0.96 -0.14
C ARG A 50 -11.23 -1.10 1.32
N CYS A 51 -10.64 -0.35 2.25
CA CYS A 51 -11.07 -0.32 3.65
C CYS A 51 -12.40 0.41 3.88
N THR A 52 -12.83 1.26 2.94
CA THR A 52 -14.04 2.09 3.06
C THR A 52 -15.24 1.60 2.24
N GLU A 53 -15.03 0.58 1.40
CA GLU A 53 -16.07 -0.18 0.67
C GLU A 53 -16.78 -1.19 1.58
#